data_AF-A0A814MV33-F1
#
_entry.id   AF-A0A814MV33-F1
#
_cell.length_a   1.000
_cell.length_b   1.000
_cell.length_c   1.000
_cell.angle_alpha   90.00
_cell.angle_beta   90.00
_cell.angle_gamma   90.00
#
_symmetry.space_group_name_H-M   'P 1'
#
loop_
_entity.id
_entity.type
_entity.pdbx_description
1 polymer ?
#
loop_
_entity_poly.entity_id
_entity_poly.type
_entity_poly.pdbx_seq_one_letter_code
_entity_poly.pdbx_strand_id
1 'polypeptide(L)'
;MTYSGQKKRNLLKPFLFFVTNGRILDLNVLFAAIDNDATIIKDLLKKNNDKMKETLRKNDIFVLDRWFRDAVKELEGLGYKVMMPAYLDSDKKQYQK
;
A
#
# COMPACT_ATOMS: atom_id res chain seq x y z
N MET A 1 5.64 -13.67 -18.96
CA MET A 1 4.54 -14.56 -18.54
C MET A 1 4.03 -14.11 -17.18
N THR A 2 2.74 -13.83 -17.03
CA THR A 2 2.13 -13.23 -15.81
C THR A 2 1.54 -14.26 -14.85
N TYR A 3 1.47 -15.52 -15.25
CA TYR A 3 0.98 -16.66 -14.48
C TYR A 3 1.99 -17.82 -14.58
N SER A 4 2.18 -18.55 -13.49
CA SER A 4 3.01 -19.76 -13.46
C SER A 4 2.12 -21.00 -13.53
N GLY A 5 2.21 -21.76 -14.61
CA GLY A 5 1.50 -23.05 -14.75
C GLY A 5 1.96 -24.08 -13.72
N GLN A 6 3.26 -24.16 -13.46
CA GLN A 6 3.84 -25.09 -12.48
C GLN A 6 3.39 -24.77 -11.05
N LYS A 7 3.44 -23.49 -10.64
CA LYS A 7 3.05 -23.06 -9.28
C LYS A 7 1.55 -22.77 -9.14
N LYS A 8 0.80 -22.86 -10.25
CA LYS A 8 -0.62 -22.52 -10.36
C LYS A 8 -0.98 -21.19 -9.67
N ARG A 9 -0.18 -20.14 -9.89
CA ARG A 9 -0.37 -18.84 -9.23
C ARG A 9 -0.02 -17.66 -10.13
N ASN A 10 -0.67 -16.53 -9.88
CA ASN A 10 -0.31 -15.25 -10.48
C ASN A 10 1.11 -14.85 -10.04
N LEU A 11 1.88 -14.33 -10.98
CA LEU A 11 3.22 -13.79 -10.75
C LEU A 11 3.21 -12.27 -10.64
N LEU A 12 2.06 -11.63 -10.85
CA LEU A 12 1.84 -10.21 -10.70
C LEU A 12 0.91 -9.92 -9.51
N LYS A 13 1.13 -8.77 -8.90
CA LYS A 13 0.31 -8.23 -7.81
C LYS A 13 -0.25 -6.86 -8.23
N PRO A 14 -1.55 -6.74 -8.51
CA PRO A 14 -2.17 -5.44 -8.70
C PRO A 14 -2.11 -4.63 -7.40
N PHE A 15 -1.73 -3.36 -7.53
CA PHE A 15 -1.68 -2.42 -6.41
C PHE A 15 -2.51 -1.19 -6.76
N LEU A 16 -3.48 -0.88 -5.90
CA LEU A 16 -4.41 0.22 -6.09
C LEU A 16 -4.13 1.30 -5.04
N PHE A 17 -4.02 2.55 -5.49
CA PHE A 17 -3.98 3.70 -4.60
C PHE A 17 -5.27 4.51 -4.75
N PHE A 18 -5.98 4.70 -3.65
CA PHE A 18 -7.22 5.47 -3.60
C PHE A 18 -7.11 6.59 -2.57
N VAL A 19 -7.87 7.66 -2.81
CA VAL A 19 -8.00 8.79 -1.92
C VAL A 19 -9.38 8.79 -1.25
N THR A 20 -9.51 9.51 -0.13
CA THR A 20 -10.71 9.52 0.72
C THR A 20 -11.98 10.04 0.03
N ASN A 21 -11.86 10.72 -1.11
CA ASN A 21 -12.98 11.17 -1.93
C ASN A 21 -13.52 10.09 -2.90
N GLY A 22 -13.07 8.84 -2.75
CA GLY A 22 -13.54 7.71 -3.55
C GLY A 22 -12.91 7.63 -4.95
N ARG A 23 -11.89 8.45 -5.25
CA ARG A 23 -11.18 8.39 -6.53
C ARG A 23 -9.98 7.45 -6.46
N ILE A 24 -9.78 6.70 -7.54
CA ILE A 24 -8.55 5.95 -7.79
C ILE A 24 -7.52 6.96 -8.31
N LEU A 25 -6.41 7.06 -7.58
CA LEU A 25 -5.32 7.97 -7.93
C LEU A 25 -4.33 7.30 -8.87
N ASP A 26 -4.06 6.02 -8.61
CA ASP A 26 -3.17 5.21 -9.42
C ASP A 26 -3.54 3.73 -9.34
N LEU A 27 -3.31 3.03 -10.44
CA LEU A 27 -3.46 1.58 -10.57
C LEU A 27 -2.19 1.05 -11.22
N ASN A 28 -1.34 0.41 -10.42
CA ASN A 28 -0.11 -0.20 -10.91
C ASN A 28 -0.20 -1.72 -10.81
N VAL A 29 -0.18 -2.40 -11.96
CA VAL A 29 -0.42 -3.85 -12.08
C VAL A 29 0.87 -4.66 -12.22
N LEU A 30 2.01 -3.98 -12.29
CA LEU A 30 3.28 -4.57 -12.72
C LEU A 30 4.25 -4.90 -11.57
N PHE A 31 3.75 -5.10 -10.36
CA PHE A 31 4.59 -5.57 -9.25
C PHE A 31 4.71 -7.08 -9.25
N ALA A 32 5.89 -7.60 -8.90
CA ALA A 32 6.05 -9.04 -8.77
C ALA A 32 5.24 -9.54 -7.58
N ALA A 33 4.64 -10.72 -7.69
CA ALA A 33 3.85 -11.32 -6.61
C ALA A 33 4.68 -11.63 -5.34
N ILE A 34 6.01 -11.55 -5.43
CA ILE A 34 6.93 -11.73 -4.31
C ILE A 34 7.27 -10.41 -3.60
N ASP A 35 6.93 -9.26 -4.20
CA ASP A 35 7.25 -7.96 -3.63
C ASP A 35 6.35 -7.68 -2.43
N ASN A 36 6.98 -7.25 -1.33
CA ASN A 36 6.27 -6.85 -0.13
C ASN A 36 5.50 -5.54 -0.36
N ASP A 37 4.32 -5.41 0.23
CA ASP A 37 3.47 -4.23 0.18
C ASP A 37 4.21 -2.96 0.62
N ALA A 38 5.01 -3.05 1.69
CA ALA A 38 5.84 -1.94 2.15
C ALA A 38 6.92 -1.54 1.13
N THR A 39 7.46 -2.48 0.35
CA THR A 39 8.43 -2.16 -0.70
C THR A 39 7.75 -1.47 -1.89
N ILE A 40 6.58 -1.98 -2.28
CA ILE A 40 5.79 -1.43 -3.38
C ILE A 40 5.45 0.04 -3.15
N ILE A 41 4.96 0.41 -1.97
CA ILE A 41 4.57 1.80 -1.69
C ILE A 41 5.79 2.75 -1.67
N LYS A 42 6.94 2.29 -1.17
CA LYS A 42 8.19 3.07 -1.20
C LYS A 42 8.64 3.32 -2.63
N ASP A 43 8.60 2.30 -3.47
CA ASP A 43 8.97 2.42 -4.87
C ASP A 43 8.02 3.35 -5.62
N LEU A 44 6.72 3.32 -5.32
CA LEU A 44 5.72 4.23 -5.90
C LEU A 44 5.99 5.69 -5.53
N LEU A 45 6.39 5.97 -4.30
CA LEU A 45 6.67 7.32 -3.82
C LEU A 45 8.03 7.86 -4.29
N LYS A 46 9.02 6.96 -4.47
CA LYS A 46 10.34 7.31 -5.01
C LYS A 46 10.31 7.53 -6.51
N LYS A 47 9.62 6.65 -7.25
CA LYS A 47 9.42 6.84 -8.69
C LYS A 47 8.70 8.17 -8.86
N ASN A 48 9.14 8.95 -9.83
CA ASN A 48 8.61 10.29 -10.11
C ASN A 48 7.20 10.17 -10.71
N ASN A 49 6.25 9.66 -9.91
CA ASN A 49 4.87 9.49 -10.29
C ASN A 49 4.19 10.84 -10.11
N ASP A 50 4.26 11.64 -11.16
CA ASP A 50 3.87 13.05 -11.16
C ASP A 50 2.45 13.23 -10.59
N LYS A 51 1.52 12.32 -10.89
CA LYS A 51 0.15 12.34 -10.32
C LYS A 51 0.09 12.19 -8.81
N MET A 52 0.91 11.31 -8.22
CA MET A 52 0.94 11.16 -6.76
C MET A 52 1.51 12.40 -6.10
N LYS A 53 2.57 12.98 -6.67
CA LYS A 53 3.21 14.19 -6.14
C LYS A 53 2.33 15.44 -6.28
N GLU A 54 1.55 15.54 -7.36
CA GLU A 54 0.60 16.64 -7.58
C GLU A 54 -0.59 16.58 -6.62
N THR A 55 -0.99 15.37 -6.21
CA THR A 55 -2.20 15.19 -5.40
C THR A 55 -1.92 15.13 -3.91
N LEU A 56 -0.85 14.45 -3.49
CA LEU A 56 -0.51 14.26 -2.08
C LEU A 56 0.17 15.50 -1.51
N ARG A 57 -0.26 15.91 -0.32
CA ARG A 57 0.25 17.07 0.39
C ARG A 57 0.83 16.67 1.74
N LYS A 58 1.79 17.47 2.23
CA LYS A 58 2.28 17.32 3.60
C LYS A 58 1.10 17.35 4.59
N ASN A 59 1.17 16.52 5.62
CA ASN A 59 0.13 16.26 6.61
C ASN A 59 -1.08 15.44 6.14
N ASP A 60 -1.13 14.99 4.89
CA ASP A 60 -2.14 14.01 4.47
C ASP A 60 -2.01 12.72 5.28
N ILE A 61 -3.15 12.08 5.51
CA ILE A 61 -3.25 10.89 6.35
C ILE A 61 -3.25 9.64 5.47
N PHE A 62 -2.24 8.80 5.68
CA PHE A 62 -2.17 7.46 5.13
C PHE A 62 -2.77 6.47 6.13
N VAL A 63 -3.88 5.84 5.76
CA VAL A 63 -4.46 4.72 6.52
C VAL A 63 -3.93 3.42 5.92
N LEU A 64 -3.08 2.71 6.67
CA LEU A 64 -2.35 1.56 6.18
C LEU A 64 -2.63 0.29 6.99
N ASP A 65 -2.76 -0.83 6.29
CA ASP A 65 -2.80 -2.15 6.92
C ASP A 65 -1.42 -2.58 7.44
N ARG A 66 -1.36 -3.62 8.29
CA ARG A 66 -0.15 -4.13 8.94
C ARG A 66 1.00 -4.45 7.99
N TRP A 67 0.68 -4.93 6.79
CA TRP A 67 1.67 -5.31 5.79
C TRP A 67 2.54 -4.14 5.30
N PHE A 68 2.13 -2.90 5.59
CA PHE A 68 2.88 -1.68 5.26
C PHE A 68 3.73 -1.12 6.40
N ARG A 69 3.82 -1.82 7.54
CA ARG A 69 4.54 -1.34 8.74
C ARG A 69 5.95 -0.82 8.44
N ASP A 70 6.67 -1.50 7.55
CA ASP A 70 8.06 -1.13 7.23
C ASP A 70 8.17 0.15 6.39
N ALA A 71 7.06 0.69 5.88
CA ALA A 71 6.99 1.95 5.13
C ALA A 71 6.66 3.17 6.00
N VAL A 72 6.24 2.98 7.26
CA VAL A 72 5.79 4.06 8.15
C VAL A 72 6.83 5.16 8.29
N LYS A 73 8.08 4.81 8.67
CA LYS A 73 9.16 5.78 8.87
C LYS A 73 9.45 6.62 7.61
N GLU A 74 9.33 6.01 6.43
CA GLU A 74 9.62 6.69 5.17
C GLU A 74 8.50 7.68 4.82
N LEU A 75 7.24 7.29 5.02
CA LEU A 75 6.09 8.15 4.85
C LEU A 75 6.09 9.34 5.81
N GLU A 76 6.42 9.10 7.08
CA GLU A 76 6.54 10.16 8.08
C GLU A 76 7.70 11.11 7.74
N GLY A 77 8.84 10.58 7.26
CA GLY A 77 9.97 11.37 6.78
C GLY A 77 9.63 12.26 5.58
N LEU A 78 8.67 11.86 4.75
CA LEU A 78 8.13 12.68 3.65
C LEU A 78 7.13 13.75 4.13
N GLY A 79 6.79 13.75 5.43
CA GLY A 79 5.88 14.72 6.05
C GLY A 79 4.40 14.29 6.03
N TYR A 80 4.11 13.01 5.80
CA TYR A 80 2.75 12.47 5.91
C TYR A 80 2.46 12.00 7.33
N LYS A 81 1.17 11.91 7.68
CA LYS A 81 0.71 11.26 8.92
C LYS A 81 0.33 9.83 8.59
N VAL A 82 0.81 8.87 9.38
CA VAL A 82 0.49 7.46 9.17
C VAL A 82 -0.39 6.95 10.30
N MET A 83 -1.52 6.36 9.93
CA MET A 83 -2.47 5.73 10.84
C MET A 83 -2.58 4.26 10.43
N MET A 84 -2.52 3.36 11.41
CA MET A 84 -2.78 1.95 11.20
C MET A 84 -3.98 1.53 12.03
N PRO A 85 -4.94 0.77 11.48
CA PRO A 85 -6.04 0.24 12.26
C PRO A 85 -5.49 -0.56 13.44
N ALA A 86 -5.99 -0.28 14.65
CA ALA A 86 -5.68 -1.07 15.81
C ALA A 86 -6.25 -2.48 15.62
N TYR A 87 -5.42 -3.49 15.85
CA TYR A 87 -5.94 -4.83 16.09
C TYR A 87 -6.55 -4.84 17.49
N LEU A 88 -7.64 -5.57 17.64
CA LEU A 88 -8.12 -5.92 18.95
C LEU A 88 -7.04 -6.74 19.67
N ASP A 89 -7.05 -6.64 21.00
CA ASP A 89 -6.24 -7.48 21.87
C ASP A 89 -6.45 -8.97 21.56
N SER A 90 -5.46 -9.80 21.87
CA SER A 90 -5.46 -11.23 21.55
C SER A 90 -6.66 -12.04 22.10
N ASP A 91 -7.35 -11.51 23.11
CA ASP A 91 -8.54 -12.08 23.74
C ASP A 91 -9.86 -11.74 23.00
N LYS A 92 -9.81 -10.84 22.01
CA LYS A 92 -10.99 -10.32 21.30
C LYS A 92 -10.99 -10.76 19.83
N LYS A 93 -12.17 -11.16 19.32
CA LYS A 93 -12.33 -11.54 17.91
C LYS A 93 -12.45 -10.29 17.03
N GLN A 94 -11.48 -10.07 16.14
CA GLN A 94 -11.49 -8.95 15.18
C GLN A 94 -12.69 -8.99 14.22
N TYR A 95 -13.09 -10.18 13.80
CA TYR A 95 -14.20 -10.41 12.88
C TYR A 95 -15.22 -11.35 13.53
N GLN A 96 -16.49 -10.95 13.56
CA GLN A 96 -17.59 -11.90 13.80
C GLN A 96 -17.87 -12.62 12.48
N LYS A 97 -17.89 -13.95 12.52
CA LYS A 97 -18.16 -14.81 11.36
C LYS A 97 -19.66 -14.91 11.13
#